data_AF-A0A2W4QWE1-F1
#
_entry.id   AF-A0A2W4QWE1-F1
#
_cell.length_a   1.000
_cell.length_b   1.000
_cell.length_c   1.000
_cell.angle_alpha   90.00
_cell.angle_beta   90.00
_cell.angle_gamma   90.00
#
_symmetry.space_group_name_H-M   'P 1'
#
loop_
_entity.id
_entity.type
_entity.pdbx_description
1 polymer ?
#
loop_
_entity_poly.entity_id
_entity_poly.type
_entity_poly.pdbx_seq_one_letter_code
_entity_poly.pdbx_strand_id
1 'polypeptide(L)'
;MHTEITKQILKKYFKDECDLIGRENFIQLFDESSRVIEADYGENMPIFEVIGFLVGIIGFVDSAFSLYERMTSSTEQNIKSDQFILLARKQLQIPEDVDDSVIISILEMVAKDSKEL
;
A
#
# COMPACT_ATOMS: atom_id res chain seq x y z
N MET A 1 -1.47 -11.85 -3.68
CA MET A 1 -0.18 -11.38 -3.11
C MET A 1 0.50 -10.51 -4.17
N HIS A 2 0.26 -9.20 -4.13
CA HIS A 2 0.89 -8.20 -5.01
C HIS A 2 2.13 -7.62 -4.34
N THR A 3 2.97 -8.51 -3.80
CA THR A 3 4.03 -8.13 -2.86
C THR A 3 5.13 -7.30 -3.53
N GLU A 4 5.43 -7.54 -4.80
CA GLU A 4 6.49 -6.82 -5.52
C GLU A 4 6.10 -5.37 -5.82
N ILE A 5 4.91 -5.14 -6.38
CA ILE A 5 4.40 -3.79 -6.64
C ILE A 5 4.14 -3.03 -5.33
N THR A 6 3.69 -3.70 -4.27
CA THR A 6 3.54 -3.08 -2.94
C THR A 6 4.90 -2.63 -2.39
N LYS A 7 5.95 -3.46 -2.51
CA LYS A 7 7.32 -3.06 -2.14
C LYS A 7 7.81 -1.88 -2.97
N GLN A 8 7.51 -1.84 -4.26
CA GLN A 8 7.86 -0.70 -5.13
C GLN A 8 7.14 0.57 -4.71
N ILE A 9 5.85 0.49 -4.38
CA ILE A 9 5.05 1.60 -3.85
C ILE A 9 5.67 2.13 -2.56
N LEU A 10 5.93 1.26 -1.58
CA LEU A 10 6.52 1.67 -0.30
C LEU A 10 7.88 2.34 -0.48
N LYS A 11 8.79 1.74 -1.27
CA LYS A 11 10.11 2.32 -1.51
C LYS A 11 10.08 3.64 -2.28
N LYS A 12 9.05 3.87 -3.10
CA LYS A 12 8.94 5.05 -3.94
C LYS A 12 8.34 6.24 -3.20
N TYR A 13 7.31 6.01 -2.38
CA TYR A 13 6.54 7.08 -1.74
C TYR A 13 6.75 7.19 -0.23
N PHE A 14 7.19 6.12 0.43
CA PHE A 14 7.33 6.04 1.90
C PHE A 14 8.73 5.60 2.30
N LYS A 15 9.74 6.14 1.59
CA LYS A 15 11.14 5.71 1.74
C LYS A 15 11.66 6.01 3.15
N ASP A 16 11.34 7.18 3.68
CA ASP A 16 11.86 7.63 4.97
C ASP A 16 11.31 6.77 6.10
N GLU A 17 10.03 6.39 6.04
CA GLU A 17 9.38 5.46 6.95
C GLU A 17 9.98 4.06 6.86
N CYS A 18 10.26 3.59 5.63
CA CYS A 18 10.93 2.31 5.40
C CYS A 18 12.37 2.30 5.95
N ASP A 19 13.11 3.40 5.78
CA ASP A 19 14.47 3.56 6.28
C ASP A 19 14.46 3.66 7.82
N LEU A 20 13.43 4.27 8.42
CA LEU A 20 13.28 4.43 9.87
C LEU A 20 13.00 3.11 10.60
N ILE A 21 12.19 2.21 10.02
CA ILE A 21 11.96 0.89 10.63
C ILE A 21 13.13 -0.08 10.41
N GLY A 22 14.02 0.21 9.47
CA GLY A 22 15.16 -0.63 9.11
C GLY A 22 14.80 -1.85 8.25
N ARG A 23 15.79 -2.36 7.50
CA ARG A 23 15.60 -3.47 6.53
C ARG A 23 15.05 -4.75 7.15
N GLU A 24 15.40 -5.04 8.39
CA GLU A 24 15.02 -6.28 9.07
C GLU A 24 13.51 -6.29 9.38
N ASN A 25 12.97 -5.17 9.87
CA ASN A 25 11.53 -5.01 10.10
C ASN A 25 10.74 -4.81 8.81
N PHE A 26 11.33 -4.19 7.79
CA PHE A 26 10.68 -4.00 6.48
C PHE A 26 10.37 -5.33 5.79
N ILE A 27 11.22 -6.35 5.93
CA ILE A 27 10.94 -7.69 5.39
C ILE A 27 9.83 -8.37 6.19
N GLN A 28 9.85 -8.21 7.52
CA GLN A 28 8.86 -8.80 8.43
C GLN A 28 7.45 -8.22 8.23
N LEU A 29 7.30 -6.97 7.79
CA LEU A 29 6.00 -6.36 7.45
C LEU A 29 5.19 -7.17 6.43
N PHE A 30 5.87 -7.93 5.55
CA PHE A 30 5.23 -8.72 4.50
C PHE A 30 5.12 -10.20 4.85
N ASP A 31 5.67 -10.61 5.99
CA ASP A 31 5.73 -12.00 6.41
C ASP A 31 4.78 -12.19 7.60
N GLU A 32 3.58 -12.72 7.34
CA GLU A 32 2.47 -12.91 8.31
C GLU A 32 2.89 -13.70 9.58
N SER A 33 4.07 -14.32 9.56
CA SER A 33 4.63 -15.18 10.59
C SER A 33 5.53 -14.47 11.61
N SER A 34 5.87 -13.19 11.41
CA SER A 34 6.96 -12.55 12.15
C SER A 34 6.47 -11.62 13.26
N ARG A 35 6.90 -11.91 14.50
CA ARG A 35 6.84 -10.95 15.60
C ARG A 35 7.74 -9.76 15.25
N VAL A 36 7.15 -8.59 15.05
CA VAL A 36 7.89 -7.33 15.03
C VAL A 36 8.58 -7.21 16.39
N ILE A 37 9.91 -7.24 16.40
CA ILE A 37 10.70 -7.02 17.61
C ILE A 37 10.82 -5.50 17.77
N GLU A 38 10.46 -4.98 18.96
CA GLU A 38 10.83 -3.62 19.35
C GLU A 38 12.35 -3.49 19.21
N ALA A 39 12.80 -2.76 18.20
CA ALA A 39 14.16 -2.27 18.22
C ALA A 39 14.21 -1.16 19.27
N ASP A 40 15.10 -1.26 20.27
CA ASP A 40 15.35 -0.23 21.29
C ASP A 40 15.72 1.10 20.61
N TYR A 41 14.74 1.93 20.28
CA TYR A 41 14.96 3.25 19.68
C TYR A 41 14.10 4.32 20.35
N GLY A 42 14.77 5.43 20.69
CA GLY A 42 14.32 6.47 21.60
C GLY A 42 13.25 7.43 21.08
N GLU A 43 12.27 7.64 21.95
CA GLU A 43 11.45 8.80 22.33
C GLU A 43 10.85 9.82 21.34
N ASN A 44 11.18 9.92 20.05
CA ASN A 44 10.59 11.01 19.23
C ASN A 44 9.53 10.62 18.18
N MET A 45 9.26 9.33 17.99
CA MET A 45 8.00 8.77 17.48
C MET A 45 8.07 7.26 17.78
N PRO A 46 7.06 6.63 18.41
CA PRO A 46 7.11 5.20 18.63
C PRO A 46 7.26 4.50 17.28
N ILE A 47 8.28 3.67 17.09
CA ILE A 47 8.48 2.91 15.84
C ILE A 47 7.23 2.12 15.42
N PHE A 48 6.37 1.80 16.39
CA PHE A 48 5.05 1.24 16.20
C PHE A 48 4.06 2.10 15.44
N GLU A 49 4.09 3.42 15.60
CA GLU A 49 3.24 4.34 14.83
C GLU A 49 3.63 4.29 13.36
N VAL A 50 4.94 4.26 13.06
CA VAL A 50 5.45 4.14 11.69
C VAL A 50 5.16 2.77 11.09
N ILE A 51 5.30 1.70 11.87
CA ILE A 51 4.87 0.36 11.46
C ILE A 51 3.38 0.32 11.19
N GLY A 52 2.56 0.87 12.09
CA GLY A 52 1.10 0.94 11.93
C GLY A 52 0.69 1.71 10.69
N PHE A 53 1.36 2.83 10.42
CA PHE A 53 1.21 3.60 9.19
C PHE A 53 1.51 2.75 7.95
N LEU A 54 2.68 2.10 7.89
CA LEU A 54 3.07 1.25 6.76
C LEU A 54 2.13 0.06 6.55
N VAL A 55 1.67 -0.57 7.63
CA VAL A 55 0.63 -1.62 7.59
C VAL A 55 -0.68 -1.06 7.01
N GLY A 56 -1.07 0.15 7.39
CA GLY A 56 -2.21 0.86 6.81
C GLY A 56 -2.05 1.07 5.30
N ILE A 57 -0.87 1.48 4.84
CA ILE A 57 -0.56 1.62 3.41
C ILE A 57 -0.67 0.27 2.68
N ILE A 58 -0.09 -0.79 3.25
CA ILE A 58 -0.16 -2.13 2.66
C ILE A 58 -1.63 -2.58 2.52
N GLY A 59 -2.43 -2.42 3.58
CA GLY A 59 -3.85 -2.75 3.56
C GLY A 59 -4.65 -1.93 2.53
N PHE A 60 -4.31 -0.65 2.34
CA PHE A 60 -4.89 0.18 1.29
C PHE A 60 -4.55 -0.35 -0.11
N VAL A 61 -3.29 -0.71 -0.36
CA VAL A 61 -2.85 -1.26 -1.65
C VAL A 61 -3.54 -2.60 -1.95
N ASP A 62 -3.62 -3.51 -0.98
CA ASP A 62 -4.31 -4.80 -1.14
C ASP A 62 -5.81 -4.62 -1.40
N SER A 63 -6.43 -3.65 -0.74
CA SER A 63 -7.83 -3.31 -0.98
C SER A 63 -8.05 -2.73 -2.38
N ALA A 64 -7.09 -1.95 -2.88
CA ALA A 64 -7.12 -1.40 -4.24
C ALA A 64 -7.02 -2.51 -5.30
N PHE A 65 -6.14 -3.49 -5.11
CA PHE A 65 -6.08 -4.68 -5.97
C PHE A 65 -7.39 -5.46 -5.95
N SER A 66 -7.91 -5.76 -4.75
CA SER A 66 -9.16 -6.49 -4.59
C SER A 66 -10.34 -5.77 -5.28
N LEU A 67 -10.38 -4.43 -5.18
CA LEU A 67 -11.38 -3.64 -5.88
C LEU A 67 -11.21 -3.74 -7.39
N TYR A 68 -9.99 -3.60 -7.90
CA TYR A 68 -9.70 -3.69 -9.33
C TYR A 68 -10.15 -5.04 -9.90
N GLU A 69 -9.75 -6.14 -9.26
CA GLU A 69 -10.12 -7.52 -9.63
C GLU A 69 -11.64 -7.73 -9.63
N ARG A 70 -12.35 -7.19 -8.62
CA ARG A 70 -13.81 -7.26 -8.56
C ARG A 70 -14.47 -6.53 -9.73
N MET A 71 -13.95 -5.38 -10.11
CA MET A 71 -14.51 -4.63 -11.23
C MET A 71 -14.24 -5.35 -12.56
N THR A 72 -13.06 -5.92 -12.78
CA THR A 72 -12.74 -6.62 -14.03
C THR A 72 -13.50 -7.94 -14.16
N SER A 73 -13.62 -8.71 -13.07
CA SER A 73 -14.36 -9.97 -13.03
C SER A 73 -15.87 -9.81 -13.20
N SER A 74 -16.46 -8.70 -12.72
CA SER A 74 -17.90 -8.47 -12.81
C SER A 74 -18.38 -7.96 -14.17
N THR A 75 -17.46 -7.44 -15.00
CA THR A 75 -17.87 -6.58 -16.13
C THR A 75 -17.42 -7.05 -17.52
N GLU A 76 -16.54 -8.06 -17.66
CA GLU A 76 -15.92 -8.44 -18.96
C GLU A 76 -15.44 -7.23 -19.80
N GLN A 77 -15.11 -6.11 -19.15
CA GLN A 77 -14.83 -4.84 -19.82
C GLN A 77 -13.50 -4.26 -19.37
N ASN A 78 -12.81 -3.63 -20.33
CA ASN A 78 -11.62 -2.84 -20.09
C ASN A 78 -11.97 -1.60 -19.25
N ILE A 79 -11.53 -1.59 -18.00
CA ILE A 79 -11.76 -0.48 -17.09
C ILE A 79 -10.75 0.62 -17.38
N LYS A 80 -11.26 1.83 -17.60
CA LYS A 80 -10.41 3.02 -17.70
C LYS A 80 -9.85 3.35 -16.32
N SER A 81 -8.57 3.69 -16.26
CA SER A 81 -7.89 4.01 -14.99
C SER A 81 -8.62 5.11 -14.21
N ASP A 82 -9.18 6.12 -14.87
CA ASP A 82 -9.96 7.19 -14.23
C ASP A 82 -11.22 6.68 -13.50
N GLN A 83 -11.89 5.67 -14.06
CA GLN A 83 -13.08 5.07 -13.43
C GLN A 83 -12.70 4.26 -12.20
N PHE A 84 -11.59 3.54 -12.27
CA PHE A 84 -11.03 2.84 -11.12
C PHE A 84 -10.63 3.83 -10.02
N ILE A 85 -9.89 4.88 -10.34
CA ILE A 85 -9.45 5.90 -9.37
C ILE A 85 -10.66 6.55 -8.69
N LEU A 86 -11.68 6.94 -9.46
CA LEU A 86 -12.89 7.54 -8.91
C LEU A 86 -13.62 6.58 -7.94
N LEU A 87 -13.69 5.29 -8.26
CA LEU A 87 -14.35 4.30 -7.42
C LEU A 87 -13.54 4.00 -6.16
N ALA A 88 -12.22 3.83 -6.33
CA ALA A 88 -11.29 3.57 -5.24
C ALA A 88 -11.37 4.68 -4.18
N ARG A 89 -11.39 5.95 -4.59
CA ARG A 89 -11.56 7.08 -3.67
C ARG A 89 -12.88 7.09 -2.91
N LYS A 90 -13.92 6.44 -3.43
CA LYS A 90 -15.25 6.38 -2.79
C LYS A 90 -15.43 5.16 -1.89
N GLN A 91 -14.72 4.07 -2.17
CA GLN A 91 -14.96 2.77 -1.53
C GLN A 91 -13.82 2.32 -0.62
N LEU A 92 -12.59 2.78 -0.87
CA LEU A 92 -11.44 2.41 -0.07
C LEU A 92 -11.26 3.41 1.07
N GLN A 93 -10.79 2.91 2.20
CA GLN A 93 -10.32 3.75 3.30
C GLN A 93 -8.99 4.37 2.88
N ILE A 94 -8.99 5.68 2.66
CA ILE A 94 -7.78 6.43 2.30
C ILE A 94 -6.99 6.71 3.59
N PRO A 95 -5.68 6.41 3.63
CA PRO A 95 -4.82 6.80 4.74
C PRO A 95 -4.83 8.32 4.91
N GLU A 96 -5.13 8.81 6.12
CA GLU A 96 -5.34 10.24 6.40
C GLU A 96 -4.07 11.09 6.20
N ASP A 97 -2.90 10.50 6.46
CA ASP A 97 -1.60 11.18 6.38
C ASP A 97 -0.93 11.06 5.00
N VAL A 98 -1.67 10.70 3.95
CA VAL A 98 -1.13 10.53 2.60
C VAL A 98 -1.73 11.54 1.64
N ASP A 99 -0.85 12.27 0.96
CA ASP A 99 -1.25 13.25 -0.05
C ASP A 99 -2.09 12.63 -1.17
N ASP A 100 -3.11 13.36 -1.60
CA ASP A 100 -4.03 12.98 -2.69
C ASP A 100 -3.28 12.61 -3.99
N SER A 101 -2.14 13.27 -4.26
CA SER A 101 -1.29 12.99 -5.42
C SER A 101 -0.58 11.63 -5.33
N VAL A 102 -0.16 11.24 -4.12
CA VAL A 102 0.43 9.92 -3.84
C VAL A 102 -0.64 8.85 -3.97
N ILE A 103 -1.84 9.08 -3.42
CA ILE A 103 -2.98 8.16 -3.55
C ILE A 103 -3.30 7.89 -5.03
N ILE A 104 -3.41 8.94 -5.85
CA ILE A 104 -3.65 8.78 -7.29
C ILE A 104 -2.53 7.96 -7.94
N SER A 105 -1.28 8.27 -7.63
CA SER A 105 -0.13 7.56 -8.21
C SER A 105 -0.07 6.08 -7.81
N ILE A 106 -0.47 5.75 -6.57
CA ILE A 106 -0.59 4.37 -6.10
C ILE A 106 -1.67 3.63 -6.89
N LEU A 107 -2.86 4.23 -7.03
CA LEU A 107 -3.98 3.63 -7.76
C LEU A 107 -3.65 3.43 -9.25
N GLU A 108 -2.93 4.36 -9.86
CA GLU A 108 -2.44 4.20 -11.23
C GLU A 108 -1.46 3.03 -11.37
N MET A 109 -0.55 2.87 -10.40
CA MET A 109 0.38 1.73 -10.38
C MET A 109 -0.36 0.40 -10.21
N VAL A 110 -1.35 0.32 -9.32
CA VAL A 110 -2.22 -0.84 -9.14
C VAL A 110 -2.94 -1.19 -10.44
N ALA A 111 -3.61 -0.22 -11.06
CA ALA A 111 -4.35 -0.42 -12.30
C ALA A 111 -3.46 -0.84 -13.48
N LYS A 112 -2.20 -0.40 -13.49
CA LYS A 112 -1.22 -0.80 -14.50
C LYS A 112 -0.76 -2.24 -14.28
N ASP A 113 -0.35 -2.59 -13.06
CA ASP A 113 0.10 -3.93 -12.68
C ASP A 113 -0.98 -4.97 -12.96
N SER A 114 -2.23 -4.69 -12.57
CA SER A 114 -3.37 -5.57 -12.82
C SER A 114 -3.83 -5.69 -14.28
N LYS A 115 -3.27 -4.90 -15.21
CA LYS A 115 -3.49 -5.07 -16.67
C LYS A 115 -2.43 -5.97 -17.31
N GLU A 116 -1.30 -6.16 -16.64
CA GLU A 116 -0.18 -6.99 -17.11
C GLU A 116 -0.29 -8.45 -16.60
N LEU A 117 -1.25 -8.73 -15.70
CA LEU A 117 -1.63 -10.07 -15.20
C LEU A 117 -2.73 -10.70 -16.07
#